data_AF-A0A7J4EPD7-F1
#
_entry.id   AF-A0A7J4EPD7-F1
#
_cell.length_a   1.000
_cell.length_b   1.000
_cell.length_c   1.000
_cell.angle_alpha   90.00
_cell.angle_beta   90.00
_cell.angle_gamma   90.00
#
_symmetry.space_group_name_H-M   'P 1'
#
loop_
_entity.id
_entity.type
_entity.pdbx_description
1 polymer ?
#
loop_
_entity_poly.entity_id
_entity_poly.type
_entity_poly.pdbx_seq_one_letter_code
_entity_poly.pdbx_strand_id
1 'polypeptide(L)'
;MRINKPGKPDYVRGKTKGEVKDWSRPVDCGTLKKLNKKGIREITNKSGFTKPAIEYAKKRGIKLFHRKKRVAYTNALDNTEGFI
;
A
#
# COMPACT_ATOMS: atom_id res chain seq x y z
N MET A 1 -7.45 -18.53 3.87
CA MET A 1 -6.19 -19.29 3.73
C MET A 1 -5.04 -18.28 3.65
N ARG A 2 -4.23 -18.14 4.71
CA ARG A 2 -3.04 -17.26 4.74
C ARG A 2 -1.88 -18.00 4.08
N ILE A 3 -1.30 -17.43 3.04
CA ILE A 3 -0.18 -18.00 2.27
C ILE A 3 1.16 -17.45 2.81
N ASN A 4 1.40 -17.58 4.12
CA ASN A 4 2.62 -17.09 4.80
C ASN A 4 3.84 -17.99 4.53
N LYS A 5 4.21 -18.23 3.26
CA LYS A 5 5.51 -18.83 2.91
C LYS A 5 6.50 -17.73 2.51
N PRO A 6 7.79 -17.84 2.83
CA PRO A 6 8.81 -16.91 2.37
C PRO A 6 8.72 -16.71 0.85
N GLY A 7 8.54 -15.46 0.41
CA GLY A 7 8.44 -15.11 -1.01
C GLY A 7 7.03 -15.19 -1.63
N LYS A 8 6.00 -15.62 -0.88
CA LYS A 8 4.60 -15.57 -1.35
C LYS A 8 3.86 -14.34 -0.79
N PRO A 9 2.86 -13.80 -1.52
CA PRO A 9 2.02 -12.70 -1.03
C PRO A 9 1.12 -13.18 0.11
N ASP A 10 0.83 -12.28 1.06
CA ASP A 10 -0.04 -12.57 2.22
C ASP A 10 -1.46 -13.00 1.81
N TYR A 11 -1.98 -12.43 0.72
CA TYR A 11 -3.26 -12.81 0.13
C TYR A 11 -3.27 -12.63 -1.39
N VAL A 12 -4.24 -13.29 -2.03
CA VAL A 12 -4.54 -13.11 -3.45
C VAL A 12 -6.03 -12.84 -3.59
N ARG A 13 -6.39 -11.74 -4.24
CA ARG A 13 -7.77 -11.38 -4.57
C ARG A 13 -7.95 -11.47 -6.09
N GLY A 14 -8.53 -12.57 -6.55
CA GLY A 14 -8.60 -12.90 -7.98
C GLY A 14 -7.20 -13.07 -8.59
N LYS A 15 -6.82 -12.21 -9.54
CA LYS A 15 -5.47 -12.18 -10.15
C LYS A 15 -4.48 -11.26 -9.42
N THR A 16 -4.92 -10.57 -8.36
CA THR A 16 -4.11 -9.54 -7.68
C THR A 16 -3.46 -10.08 -6.42
N LYS A 17 -2.13 -9.93 -6.32
CA LYS A 17 -1.34 -10.27 -5.15
C LYS A 17 -1.33 -9.10 -4.16
N GLY A 18 -1.60 -9.41 -2.89
CA GLY A 18 -1.68 -8.43 -1.82
C GLY A 18 -0.78 -8.74 -0.63
N GLU A 19 -0.31 -7.69 0.04
CA GLU A 19 0.55 -7.75 1.23
C GLU A 19 -0.06 -6.94 2.38
N VAL A 20 0.06 -7.44 3.60
CA VAL A 20 -0.29 -6.77 4.85
C VAL A 20 0.99 -6.44 5.60
N LYS A 21 1.27 -5.15 5.79
CA LYS A 21 2.31 -4.66 6.69
C LYS A 21 1.64 -4.13 7.94
N ASP A 22 1.72 -4.90 9.03
CA ASP A 22 1.25 -4.46 10.35
C ASP A 22 2.38 -3.76 11.11
N TRP A 23 2.94 -2.72 10.49
CA TRP A 23 4.04 -1.96 11.07
C TRP A 23 3.48 -0.79 11.87
N SER A 24 4.16 -0.43 12.97
CA SER A 24 3.88 0.78 13.74
C SER A 24 4.20 2.06 12.95
N ARG A 25 5.08 1.97 11.94
CA ARG A 25 5.46 3.08 11.06
C ARG A 25 4.76 3.07 9.69
N PRO A 26 4.58 4.24 9.05
CA PRO A 26 4.12 4.32 7.68
C PRO A 26 5.03 3.56 6.71
N VAL A 27 4.45 3.00 5.65
CA VAL A 27 5.22 2.35 4.58
C VAL A 27 5.85 3.41 3.69
N ASP A 28 7.15 3.27 3.47
CA ASP A 28 7.96 4.15 2.64
C ASP A 28 7.98 3.74 1.15
N CYS A 29 8.44 4.66 0.30
CA CYS A 29 8.53 4.45 -1.15
C CYS A 29 9.50 3.31 -1.53
N GLY A 30 10.59 3.11 -0.78
CA GLY A 30 11.54 2.02 -1.02
C GLY A 30 10.90 0.64 -0.82
N THR A 31 10.12 0.51 0.25
CA THR A 31 9.31 -0.68 0.53
C THR A 31 8.29 -0.94 -0.58
N LEU A 32 7.58 0.10 -1.05
CA LEU A 32 6.67 -0.04 -2.18
C LEU A 32 7.35 -0.51 -3.47
N LYS A 33 8.53 0.03 -3.79
CA LYS A 33 9.32 -0.40 -4.96
C LYS A 33 9.66 -1.88 -4.88
N LYS A 34 10.08 -2.37 -3.70
CA LYS A 34 10.38 -3.80 -3.48
C LYS A 34 9.14 -4.67 -3.67
N LEU A 35 7.99 -4.26 -3.14
CA LEU A 35 6.72 -4.99 -3.28
C LEU A 35 6.23 -5.00 -4.73
N ASN A 36 6.35 -3.89 -5.43
CA ASN A 36 6.00 -3.79 -6.85
C ASN A 36 6.87 -4.72 -7.72
N LYS A 37 8.18 -4.81 -7.45
CA LYS A 37 9.08 -5.77 -8.12
C LYS A 37 8.64 -7.23 -7.92
N LYS A 38 7.96 -7.54 -6.82
CA LYS A 38 7.38 -8.87 -6.54
C LYS A 38 6.00 -9.09 -7.21
N GLY A 39 5.49 -8.11 -7.94
CA GLY A 39 4.18 -8.14 -8.57
C GLY A 39 3.02 -7.94 -7.59
N ILE A 40 3.29 -7.38 -6.40
CA ILE A 40 2.26 -7.07 -5.40
C ILE A 40 1.64 -5.71 -5.76
N ARG A 41 0.32 -5.69 -5.96
CA ARG A 41 -0.42 -4.49 -6.38
C ARG A 41 -1.45 -4.02 -5.36
N GLU A 42 -1.62 -4.75 -4.26
CA GLU A 42 -2.48 -4.38 -3.13
C GLU A 42 -1.68 -4.39 -1.84
N ILE A 43 -1.68 -3.28 -1.10
CA ILE A 43 -0.86 -3.16 0.11
C ILE A 43 -1.69 -2.54 1.22
N THR A 44 -1.73 -3.21 2.37
CA THR A 44 -2.47 -2.78 3.55
C THR A 44 -1.51 -2.43 4.67
N ASN A 45 -1.61 -1.23 5.25
CA ASN A 45 -0.87 -0.85 6.46
C ASN A 45 -1.76 -0.11 7.46
N LYS A 46 -1.70 -0.50 8.75
CA LYS A 46 -2.43 0.18 9.83
C LYS A 46 -1.90 1.57 10.14
N SER A 47 -0.60 1.82 9.96
CA SER A 47 0.01 3.14 10.18
C SER A 47 0.05 4.02 8.94
N GLY A 48 -0.50 3.55 7.81
CA GLY A 48 -0.60 4.33 6.58
C GLY A 48 0.68 4.34 5.73
N PHE A 49 0.83 5.39 4.93
CA PHE A 49 1.84 5.50 3.88
C PHE A 49 2.41 6.92 3.84
N THR A 50 3.68 7.05 3.49
CA THR A 50 4.29 8.38 3.32
C THR A 50 3.79 9.06 2.03
N LYS A 51 3.85 10.40 1.96
CA LYS A 51 3.54 11.15 0.72
C LYS A 51 4.24 10.60 -0.54
N PRO A 52 5.58 10.38 -0.55
CA PRO A 52 6.26 9.82 -1.72
C PRO A 52 5.84 8.38 -2.04
N ALA A 53 5.36 7.62 -1.05
CA ALA A 53 4.80 6.29 -1.24
C ALA A 53 3.44 6.35 -1.96
N ILE A 54 2.57 7.27 -1.55
CA ILE A 54 1.26 7.53 -2.17
C ILE A 54 1.44 7.93 -3.65
N GLU A 55 2.34 8.87 -3.94
CA GLU A 55 2.64 9.29 -5.32
C GLU A 55 3.17 8.16 -6.19
N TYR A 56 4.11 7.36 -5.66
CA TYR A 56 4.64 6.21 -6.38
C TYR A 56 3.54 5.19 -6.71
N ALA A 57 2.67 4.91 -5.73
CA ALA A 57 1.56 3.99 -5.91
C ALA A 57 0.57 4.49 -6.97
N LYS A 58 0.24 5.78 -6.97
CA LYS A 58 -0.59 6.44 -7.99
C LYS A 58 0.01 6.26 -9.39
N LYS A 59 1.30 6.55 -9.57
CA LYS A 59 2.01 6.40 -10.86
C LYS A 59 2.03 4.96 -11.38
N ARG A 60 1.97 3.96 -10.49
CA ARG A 60 2.07 2.53 -10.83
C ARG A 60 0.74 1.77 -10.75
N GLY A 61 -0.35 2.44 -10.39
CA GLY A 61 -1.66 1.81 -10.19
C GLY A 61 -1.69 0.80 -9.05
N ILE A 62 -0.88 1.01 -8.01
CA ILE A 62 -0.87 0.17 -6.80
C ILE A 62 -2.01 0.66 -5.90
N LYS A 63 -2.81 -0.26 -5.36
CA LYS A 63 -3.88 0.07 -4.42
C LYS A 63 -3.34 0.01 -2.99
N LEU A 64 -3.48 1.13 -2.28
CA LEU A 64 -3.11 1.25 -0.89
C LEU A 64 -4.35 1.19 0.00
N PHE A 65 -4.26 0.47 1.12
CA PHE A 65 -5.31 0.36 2.12
C PHE A 65 -4.79 0.76 3.50
N HIS A 66 -5.49 1.67 4.16
CA HIS A 66 -5.25 2.06 5.54
C HIS A 66 -6.45 1.64 6.40
N ARG A 67 -6.23 0.80 7.41
CA ARG A 67 -7.29 0.29 8.31
C ARG A 67 -8.54 -0.19 7.55
N LYS A 68 -8.35 -0.98 6.49
CA LYS A 68 -9.38 -1.50 5.56
C LYS A 68 -10.03 -0.48 4.62
N LYS A 69 -9.74 0.82 4.75
CA LYS A 69 -10.18 1.86 3.80
C LYS A 69 -9.16 2.00 2.68
N ARG A 70 -9.62 2.13 1.44
CA ARG A 70 -8.74 2.42 0.31
C ARG A 70 -8.27 3.87 0.42
N VAL A 71 -6.96 4.10 0.29
CA VAL A 71 -6.42 5.46 0.15
C VAL A 71 -6.82 5.95 -1.24
N ALA A 72 -7.77 6.88 -1.30
CA ALA A 72 -8.17 7.52 -2.54
C ALA A 72 -7.14 8.59 -2.92
N TYR A 73 -6.70 8.58 -4.18
CA TYR A 73 -5.88 9.64 -4.74
C TYR A 73 -6.82 10.63 -5.43
N THR A 74 -7.43 11.55 -4.71
CA THR A 74 -8.19 12.62 -5.36
C THR A 74 -7.21 13.53 -6.11
N ASN A 75 -7.49 13.81 -7.38
CA ASN A 75 -6.90 14.93 -8.10
C ASN A 75 -7.70 16.17 -7.70
N ALA A 76 -7.23 16.88 -6.68
CA ALA A 76 -7.60 18.26 -6.47
C ALA A 76 -6.38 18.93 -5.82
N LEU A 77 -5.94 20.03 -6.42
CA LEU A 77 -5.16 21.02 -5.69
C LEU A 77 -6.06 21.52 -4.55
N ASP A 78 -5.93 21.00 -3.33
CA ASP A 78 -6.45 21.60 -2.08
C ASP A 78 -6.04 20.69 -0.92
N ASN A 79 -5.12 21.13 -0.05
CA ASN A 79 -5.39 21.82 1.22
C ASN A 79 -6.24 21.01 2.21
N THR A 80 -5.74 20.97 3.45
CA THR A 80 -6.41 20.58 4.71
C THR A 80 -6.80 19.09 4.76
N GLU A 81 -6.39 18.27 5.73
CA GLU A 81 -6.17 18.51 7.15
C GLU A 81 -5.06 17.59 7.68
N GLY A 82 -4.45 18.01 8.80
CA GLY A 82 -3.33 17.35 9.45
C GLY A 82 -3.58 15.88 9.79
N PHE A 83 -2.57 15.07 9.54
CA PHE A 83 -2.35 13.87 10.34
C PHE A 83 -1.56 14.32 11.58
N ILE A 84 -2.30 14.45 12.69
CA ILE A 84 -1.77 14.44 14.06
C ILE A 84 -1.27 13.03 14.37
#